data_AF-A0A103UGH4-F1
#
_entry.id   AF-A0A103UGH4-F1
#
_cell.length_a   1.000
_cell.length_b   1.000
_cell.length_c   1.000
_cell.angle_alpha   90.00
_cell.angle_beta   90.00
_cell.angle_gamma   90.00
#
_symmetry.space_group_name_H-M   'P 1'
#
loop_
_entity.id
_entity.type
_entity.pdbx_description
1 polymer ?
#
loop_
_entity_poly.entity_id
_entity_poly.type
_entity_poly.pdbx_seq_one_letter_code
_entity_poly.pdbx_strand_id
1 'polypeptide(L)'
;MYPSPIQKAAKAMVGQPISVAFKAFGRPLVNQPPQSQSPESANYTGNYFWDSSRVHVSPNLTFVQTGSQYVGSHVAGVNPAGNGVAEIPIYQDDYQATGYYGHETVLDSVCMITVKTNHADIITKVEVGGCRK
;
A
#
# COMPACT_ATOMS: atom_id res chain seq x y z
N MET A 1 -25.04 0.93 15.58
CA MET A 1 -24.58 -0.02 14.54
C MET A 1 -23.08 0.19 14.37
N TYR A 2 -22.24 -0.79 14.70
CA TYR A 2 -20.79 -0.65 14.57
C TYR A 2 -20.38 -0.72 13.08
N PRO A 3 -19.45 0.13 12.61
CA PRO A 3 -19.02 0.11 11.22
C PRO A 3 -18.33 -1.22 10.90
N SER A 4 -18.64 -1.80 9.74
CA SER A 4 -17.99 -3.02 9.29
C SER A 4 -16.48 -2.78 9.11
N PRO A 5 -15.63 -3.82 9.19
CA PRO A 5 -14.19 -3.70 8.93
C PRO A 5 -13.89 -3.00 7.60
N ILE A 6 -14.74 -3.22 6.58
CA ILE A 6 -14.67 -2.58 5.26
C ILE A 6 -14.91 -1.08 5.36
N GLN A 7 -15.92 -0.66 6.12
CA GLN A 7 -16.21 0.76 6.32
C GLN A 7 -15.08 1.46 7.10
N LYS A 8 -14.43 0.76 8.04
CA LYS A 8 -13.24 1.30 8.74
C LYS A 8 -12.05 1.44 7.79
N ALA A 9 -11.74 0.41 6.99
CA ALA A 9 -10.64 0.44 6.03
C ALA A 9 -10.88 1.50 4.93
N ALA A 10 -12.10 1.59 4.40
CA ALA A 10 -12.49 2.59 3.42
C ALA A 10 -12.35 4.02 3.94
N LYS A 11 -12.74 4.28 5.20
CA LYS A 11 -12.54 5.60 5.83
C LYS A 11 -11.07 5.98 5.96
N ALA A 12 -10.17 5.01 6.20
CA ALA A 12 -8.74 5.27 6.29
C ALA A 12 -8.09 5.70 4.96
N MET A 13 -8.78 5.52 3.83
CA MET A 13 -8.30 5.97 2.52
C MET A 13 -8.55 7.47 2.26
N VAL A 14 -9.38 8.14 3.06
CA VAL A 14 -9.61 9.58 2.91
C VAL A 14 -8.31 10.34 3.18
N GLY A 15 -7.96 11.26 2.27
CA GLY A 15 -6.69 11.98 2.27
C GLY A 15 -5.55 11.28 1.54
N GLN A 16 -5.75 10.04 1.07
CA GLN A 16 -4.77 9.32 0.26
C GLN A 16 -5.00 9.53 -1.24
N PRO A 17 -3.99 9.30 -2.10
CA PRO A 17 -4.16 9.30 -3.55
C PRO A 17 -5.11 8.18 -4.02
N ILE A 18 -5.84 8.39 -5.11
CA ILE A 18 -6.75 7.39 -5.70
C ILE A 18 -6.06 6.06 -6.06
N SER A 19 -4.75 6.07 -6.30
CA SER A 19 -3.96 4.87 -6.55
C SER A 19 -4.02 3.84 -5.40
N VAL A 20 -4.26 4.29 -4.16
CA VAL A 20 -4.49 3.40 -3.01
C VAL A 20 -5.79 2.60 -3.20
N ALA A 21 -6.86 3.24 -3.68
CA ALA A 21 -8.12 2.57 -3.97
C ALA A 21 -7.97 1.58 -5.15
N PHE A 22 -7.20 1.91 -6.18
CA PHE A 22 -6.92 0.97 -7.29
C PHE A 22 -6.15 -0.26 -6.83
N LYS A 23 -5.18 -0.10 -5.92
CA LYS A 23 -4.44 -1.23 -5.33
C LYS A 23 -5.34 -2.11 -4.46
N ALA A 24 -6.24 -1.49 -3.69
CA ALA A 24 -7.12 -2.21 -2.78
C ALA A 24 -8.29 -2.90 -3.49
N PHE A 25 -8.92 -2.22 -4.44
CA PHE A 25 -10.19 -2.67 -5.03
C PHE A 25 -10.06 -3.14 -6.49
N GLY A 26 -8.86 -3.03 -7.06
CA GLY A 26 -8.62 -3.28 -8.48
C GLY A 26 -9.19 -2.17 -9.37
N ARG A 27 -9.42 -2.51 -10.64
CA ARG A 27 -9.92 -1.55 -11.63
C ARG A 27 -11.41 -1.21 -11.38
N PRO A 28 -11.80 0.07 -11.34
CA PRO A 28 -13.20 0.45 -11.17
C PRO A 28 -14.02 0.18 -12.44
N LEU A 29 -15.32 0.00 -12.24
CA LEU A 29 -16.32 -0.04 -13.30
C LEU A 29 -16.54 1.35 -13.91
N VAL A 30 -16.71 2.37 -13.06
CA VAL A 30 -16.72 3.78 -13.49
C VAL A 30 -15.37 4.38 -13.17
N ASN A 31 -14.68 4.86 -14.20
CA ASN A 31 -13.38 5.51 -14.07
C ASN A 31 -13.46 6.93 -14.62
N GLN A 32 -13.93 7.87 -13.80
CA GLN A 32 -14.02 9.29 -14.19
C GLN A 32 -12.96 10.07 -13.41
N PRO A 33 -11.75 10.22 -13.94
CA PRO A 33 -10.75 11.07 -13.32
C PRO A 33 -11.20 12.54 -13.33
N PRO A 34 -10.65 13.38 -12.43
CA PRO A 34 -10.88 14.82 -12.47
C PRO A 34 -10.52 15.36 -13.85
N GLN A 35 -11.44 16.08 -14.48
CA GLN A 35 -11.13 16.71 -15.77
C GLN A 35 -10.34 17.99 -15.51
N SER A 36 -9.09 18.02 -15.98
CA SER A 36 -8.19 19.15 -15.84
C SER A 36 -8.52 20.25 -16.85
N GLN A 37 -9.66 20.92 -16.72
CA GLN A 37 -9.90 22.13 -17.53
C GLN A 37 -10.51 23.23 -16.67
N SER A 38 -9.64 24.21 -16.38
CA SER A 38 -9.87 25.50 -15.73
C SER A 38 -9.98 25.50 -14.19
N PRO A 39 -9.31 26.44 -13.49
CA PRO A 39 -9.40 26.61 -12.03
C PRO A 39 -10.77 27.17 -11.55
N GLU A 40 -11.67 27.53 -12.47
CA GLU A 40 -12.96 28.17 -12.17
C GLU A 40 -14.08 27.20 -11.77
N SER A 41 -13.80 25.90 -11.84
CA SER A 41 -14.77 24.82 -11.70
C SER A 41 -14.43 23.97 -10.48
N ALA A 42 -14.75 24.53 -9.30
CA ALA A 42 -14.67 23.83 -8.01
C ALA A 42 -15.47 22.50 -7.94
N ASN A 43 -16.18 22.13 -9.02
CA ASN A 43 -17.00 20.93 -9.17
C ASN A 43 -16.32 19.77 -9.93
N TYR A 44 -15.12 19.94 -10.51
CA TYR A 44 -14.41 18.83 -11.18
C TYR A 44 -13.71 17.94 -10.16
N THR A 45 -14.50 17.00 -9.63
CA THR A 45 -14.06 15.93 -8.73
C THR A 45 -13.99 14.63 -9.51
N GLY A 46 -13.00 13.79 -9.21
CA GLY A 46 -12.99 12.44 -9.77
C GLY A 46 -14.06 11.59 -9.11
N ASN A 47 -14.65 10.67 -9.86
CA ASN A 47 -15.69 9.77 -9.41
C ASN A 47 -15.39 8.35 -9.89
N TYR A 48 -15.27 7.44 -8.93
CA TYR A 48 -14.88 6.06 -9.17
C TYR A 48 -15.87 5.13 -8.50
N PHE A 49 -16.28 4.09 -9.22
CA PHE A 49 -17.27 3.14 -8.73
C PHE A 49 -16.87 1.71 -9.02
N TRP A 50 -17.10 0.83 -8.04
CA TRP A 50 -16.97 -0.60 -8.17
C TRP A 50 -18.29 -1.26 -7.75
N ASP A 51 -18.81 -2.14 -8.60
CA ASP A 51 -20.03 -2.94 -8.33
C ASP A 51 -19.68 -4.27 -7.63
N SER A 52 -18.48 -4.78 -7.87
CA SER A 52 -18.07 -6.12 -7.43
C SER A 52 -16.66 -6.21 -6.87
N SER A 53 -16.22 -5.19 -6.13
CA SER A 53 -14.96 -5.28 -5.38
C SER A 53 -15.10 -6.38 -4.34
N ARG A 54 -14.45 -7.52 -4.57
CA ARG A 54 -14.15 -8.48 -3.52
C ARG A 54 -13.30 -7.76 -2.46
N VAL A 55 -13.69 -7.78 -1.16
CA VAL A 55 -13.12 -7.27 0.15
C VAL A 55 -12.84 -8.27 1.34
N HIS A 56 -11.59 -8.54 1.74
CA HIS A 56 -11.00 -9.62 2.58
C HIS A 56 -9.94 -8.85 3.36
N VAL A 57 -9.69 -9.34 4.55
CA VAL A 57 -8.52 -9.01 5.31
C VAL A 57 -7.83 -10.35 5.53
N SER A 58 -6.57 -10.44 5.14
CA SER A 58 -5.78 -11.66 5.39
C SER A 58 -5.85 -11.95 6.89
N PRO A 59 -6.26 -13.16 7.30
CA PRO A 59 -6.21 -13.55 8.70
C PRO A 59 -4.76 -13.64 9.19
N ASN A 60 -3.79 -13.70 8.28
CA ASN A 60 -2.37 -13.83 8.56
C ASN A 60 -1.70 -12.45 8.65
N LEU A 61 -0.81 -12.32 9.63
CA LEU A 61 0.09 -11.19 9.74
C LEU A 61 1.18 -11.31 8.68
N THR A 62 1.30 -10.32 7.81
CA THR A 62 2.37 -10.24 6.81
C THR A 62 3.45 -9.28 7.32
N PHE A 63 4.72 -9.65 7.16
CA PHE A 63 5.83 -8.77 7.54
C PHE A 63 5.98 -7.65 6.51
N VAL A 64 5.83 -6.40 6.95
CA VAL A 64 6.03 -5.21 6.13
C VAL A 64 7.41 -4.66 6.44
N GLN A 65 8.35 -4.84 5.52
CA GLN A 65 9.69 -4.28 5.64
C GLN A 65 9.65 -2.76 5.47
N THR A 66 10.07 -2.03 6.50
CA THR A 66 10.16 -0.56 6.51
C THR A 66 11.59 -0.05 6.42
N GLY A 67 12.59 -0.93 6.54
CA GLY A 67 13.99 -0.58 6.38
C GLY A 67 14.93 -1.77 6.55
N SER A 68 16.20 -1.45 6.79
CA SER A 68 17.24 -2.41 7.16
C SER A 68 18.16 -1.78 8.20
N GLN A 69 18.54 -2.53 9.22
CA GLN A 69 19.49 -2.11 10.24
C GLN A 69 20.79 -2.89 10.10
N TYR A 70 21.92 -2.21 10.29
CA TYR A 70 23.23 -2.85 10.38
C TYR A 70 23.29 -3.72 11.64
N VAL A 71 23.70 -4.98 11.51
CA VAL A 71 23.75 -5.95 12.63
C VAL A 71 25.16 -6.46 12.93
N GLY A 72 26.16 -6.02 12.16
CA GLY A 72 27.54 -6.43 12.33
C GLY A 72 28.20 -6.65 10.98
N SER A 73 29.41 -7.19 11.03
CA SER A 73 30.21 -7.49 9.84
C SER A 73 30.90 -8.83 10.04
N HIS A 74 30.92 -9.67 9.01
CA HIS A 74 31.64 -10.94 9.02
C HIS A 74 32.81 -10.91 8.04
N VAL A 75 33.77 -11.83 8.21
CA VAL A 75 34.86 -12.01 7.26
C VAL A 75 34.32 -12.78 6.05
N ALA A 76 34.17 -12.08 4.92
CA ALA A 76 33.69 -12.65 3.65
C ALA A 76 34.82 -13.31 2.84
N GLY A 77 36.08 -13.05 3.20
CA GLY A 77 37.24 -13.68 2.56
C GLY A 77 38.55 -13.17 3.13
N VAL A 78 39.65 -13.68 2.60
CA VAL A 78 41.01 -13.21 2.91
C VAL A 78 41.75 -12.90 1.62
N ASN A 79 42.41 -11.75 1.57
CA ASN A 79 43.36 -11.44 0.52
C ASN A 79 44.76 -11.91 0.95
N PRO A 80 45.49 -12.64 0.10
CA PRO A 80 46.89 -12.93 0.36
C PRO A 80 47.72 -11.66 0.22
N ALA A 81 48.44 -11.28 1.27
CA ALA A 81 49.41 -10.20 1.28
C ALA A 81 50.84 -10.76 1.33
N GLY A 82 51.73 -10.19 0.51
CA GLY A 82 53.15 -10.48 0.46
C GLY A 82 53.50 -11.97 0.31
N ASN A 83 53.63 -12.47 -0.93
CA ASN A 83 54.12 -13.82 -1.26
C ASN A 83 53.47 -14.99 -0.47
N GLY A 84 52.23 -14.83 0.03
CA GLY A 84 51.51 -15.86 0.77
C GLY A 84 51.86 -15.98 2.26
N VAL A 85 52.51 -14.97 2.84
CA VAL A 85 52.98 -15.01 4.25
C VAL A 85 51.99 -14.34 5.23
N ALA A 86 51.09 -13.49 4.74
CA ALA A 86 50.07 -12.84 5.56
C ALA A 86 48.70 -12.85 4.88
N GLU A 87 47.64 -12.99 5.67
CA GLU A 87 46.25 -12.92 5.20
C GLU A 87 45.61 -11.63 5.72
N ILE A 88 45.00 -10.85 4.82
CA ILE A 88 44.23 -9.65 5.18
C ILE A 88 42.75 -10.00 5.09
N PRO A 89 41.99 -9.97 6.20
CA PRO A 89 40.56 -10.25 6.17
C PRO A 89 39.78 -9.17 5.41
N ILE A 90 38.84 -9.61 4.57
CA ILE A 90 37.85 -8.80 3.88
C ILE A 90 36.57 -8.88 4.69
N TYR A 91 36.11 -7.75 5.20
CA TYR A 91 34.87 -7.68 5.96
C TYR A 91 33.71 -7.27 5.06
N GLN A 92 32.56 -7.91 5.26
CA GLN A 92 31.31 -7.55 4.62
C GLN A 92 30.26 -7.25 5.69
N ASP A 93 29.55 -6.13 5.50
CA ASP A 93 28.52 -5.66 6.41
C ASP A 93 27.25 -6.50 6.25
N ASP A 94 26.70 -6.93 7.39
CA ASP A 94 25.44 -7.63 7.49
C ASP A 94 24.31 -6.66 7.88
N TYR A 95 23.21 -6.76 7.13
CA TYR A 95 22.01 -5.97 7.36
C TYR A 95 20.81 -6.88 7.60
N GLN A 96 20.04 -6.59 8.65
CA GLN A 96 18.78 -7.27 8.94
C GLN A 96 17.61 -6.37 8.52
N ALA A 97 16.62 -6.95 7.83
CA ALA A 97 15.38 -6.25 7.50
C ALA A 97 14.64 -5.82 8.77
N THR A 98 14.25 -4.55 8.85
CA THR A 98 13.41 -4.00 9.92
C THR A 98 12.00 -3.75 9.37
N GLY A 99 11.00 -3.91 10.21
CA GLY A 99 9.60 -3.87 9.77
C GLY A 99 8.62 -4.14 10.90
N TYR A 100 7.35 -4.19 10.56
CA TYR A 100 6.28 -4.58 11.47
C TYR A 100 5.38 -5.64 10.85
N TYR A 101 4.79 -6.50 11.69
CA TYR A 101 3.76 -7.43 11.26
C TYR A 101 2.42 -6.71 11.21
N GLY A 102 1.85 -6.61 10.00
CA GLY A 102 0.56 -5.98 9.76
C GLY A 102 -0.39 -6.94 9.09
N HIS A 103 -1.70 -6.79 9.35
CA HIS A 103 -2.71 -7.49 8.56
C HIS A 103 -2.74 -6.92 7.14
N GLU A 104 -2.44 -7.75 6.16
CA GLU A 104 -2.62 -7.39 4.77
C GLU A 104 -4.11 -7.38 4.44
N THR A 105 -4.62 -6.30 3.84
CA THR A 105 -6.03 -6.23 3.42
C THR A 105 -6.10 -6.80 2.00
N VAL A 106 -6.69 -7.98 1.76
CA VAL A 106 -6.58 -8.74 0.47
C VAL A 106 -7.92 -9.12 -0.15
N LEU A 107 -8.61 -8.20 -0.82
CA LEU A 107 -10.04 -8.04 -0.68
C LEU A 107 -10.99 -9.26 -1.27
N ASP A 108 -11.96 -9.97 -0.56
CA ASP A 108 -13.00 -11.07 -0.87
C ASP A 108 -14.58 -10.85 -0.77
N SER A 109 -15.16 -9.93 0.00
CA SER A 109 -16.62 -9.64 0.08
C SER A 109 -17.04 -8.68 -1.02
N VAL A 110 -18.06 -9.00 -1.81
CA VAL A 110 -18.51 -8.15 -2.93
C VAL A 110 -19.28 -6.96 -2.37
N CYS A 111 -18.65 -5.79 -2.31
CA CYS A 111 -19.29 -4.54 -1.92
C CYS A 111 -19.33 -3.56 -3.10
N MET A 112 -20.38 -2.74 -3.10
CA MET A 112 -20.43 -1.53 -3.92
C MET A 112 -19.59 -0.46 -3.24
N ILE A 113 -18.61 0.09 -3.95
CA ILE A 113 -17.70 1.10 -3.43
C ILE A 113 -17.75 2.32 -4.34
N THR A 114 -17.99 3.49 -3.76
CA THR A 114 -17.93 4.77 -4.46
C THR A 114 -16.84 5.62 -3.83
N VAL A 115 -15.90 6.10 -4.64
CA VAL A 115 -14.81 6.98 -4.21
C VAL A 115 -14.91 8.30 -4.97
N LYS A 116 -14.84 9.41 -4.24
CA LYS A 116 -14.71 10.76 -4.82
C LYS A 116 -13.35 11.35 -4.51
N THR A 117 -12.76 12.05 -5.46
CA THR A 117 -11.48 12.74 -5.31
C THR A 117 -11.62 14.24 -5.54
N ASN A 118 -10.66 15.02 -5.05
CA ASN A 118 -10.51 16.41 -5.48
C ASN A 118 -9.78 16.49 -6.84
N HIS A 119 -9.53 17.72 -7.32
CA HIS A 119 -8.81 17.98 -8.57
C HIS A 119 -7.37 17.44 -8.61
N ALA A 120 -6.78 17.14 -7.44
CA ALA A 120 -5.44 16.59 -7.29
C ALA A 120 -5.45 15.06 -7.11
N ASP A 121 -6.57 14.40 -7.42
CA ASP A 121 -6.75 12.95 -7.27
C ASP A 121 -6.59 12.42 -5.83
N ILE A 122 -6.80 13.29 -4.85
CA ILE A 122 -6.83 12.92 -3.43
C ILE A 122 -8.25 12.56 -3.03
N ILE A 123 -8.41 11.42 -2.39
CA ILE A 123 -9.71 10.88 -1.94
C ILE A 123 -10.30 11.82 -0.88
N THR A 124 -11.48 12.35 -1.17
CA THR A 124 -12.25 13.20 -0.24
C THR A 124 -13.42 12.47 0.40
N LYS A 125 -13.93 11.42 -0.27
CA LYS A 125 -15.04 10.62 0.23
C LYS A 125 -14.93 9.18 -0.24
N VAL A 126 -15.28 8.25 0.66
CA VAL A 126 -15.49 6.83 0.33
C VAL A 126 -16.82 6.38 0.91
N GLU A 127 -17.66 5.79 0.08
CA GLU A 127 -18.93 5.18 0.47
C GLU A 127 -18.88 3.68 0.19
N VAL A 128 -19.31 2.89 1.16
CA VAL A 128 -19.38 1.43 1.06
C VAL A 128 -20.82 1.01 1.30
N GLY A 129 -21.41 0.33 0.32
CA GLY A 129 -22.79 -0.14 0.35
C GLY A 129 -22.93 -1.52 -0.29
N GLY A 130 -24.14 -2.08 -0.22
CA GLY A 130 -24.50 -3.28 -1.00
C GLY A 130 -23.68 -4.54 -0.72
N CYS A 131 -22.95 -4.62 0.40
CA CYS A 131 -22.08 -5.74 0.71
C CYS A 131 -22.86 -7.07 0.80
N ARG A 132 -22.52 -8.02 -0.08
CA ARG A 132 -23.02 -9.40 -0.05
C ARG A 132 -21.94 -10.32 0.51
N LYS A 133 -22.35 -11.29 1.32
CA LYS A 133 -21.49 -12.38 1.80
C LYS A 133 -21.32 -13.43 0.70
#